data_AF-A0AAV6ALP0-F1
#
_entry.id   AF-A0AAV6ALP0-F1
#
_cell.length_a   1.000
_cell.length_b   1.000
_cell.length_c   1.000
_cell.angle_alpha   90.00
_cell.angle_beta   90.00
_cell.angle_gamma   90.00
#
_symmetry.space_group_name_H-M   'P 1'
#
loop_
_entity.id
_entity.type
_entity.pdbx_description
1 polymer ?
#
loop_
_entity_poly.entity_id
_entity_poly.type
_entity_poly.pdbx_seq_one_letter_code
_entity_poly.pdbx_strand_id
1 'polypeptide(L)' 'MISRDDIAFEITPDVLLKAYACGIFPMAESADDPTLFWVEPDWRGVLPLEDFHCPRRLARTVRQDVFEVR' A
#
# COMPACT_ATOMS: atom_id res chain seq x y z
N MET A 1 5.65 22.67 14.93
CA MET A 1 4.22 22.27 15.02
C MET A 1 3.69 22.37 13.60
N ILE A 2 3.64 21.25 12.87
CA ILE A 2 3.19 21.26 11.47
C ILE A 2 1.66 21.35 11.51
N SER A 3 1.10 22.36 10.86
CA SER A 3 -0.33 22.64 10.83
C SER A 3 -1.07 21.53 10.09
N ARG A 4 -2.27 21.21 10.58
CA ARG A 4 -3.16 20.13 10.12
C ARG A 4 -3.67 20.31 8.68
N ASP A 5 -3.50 21.51 8.11
CA ASP A 5 -4.00 21.89 6.79
C ASP A 5 -2.93 21.93 5.68
N ASP A 6 -1.62 21.84 6.00
CA ASP A 6 -0.53 22.01 5.03
C ASP A 6 -0.14 20.74 4.27
N ILE A 7 -0.79 19.60 4.55
CA ILE A 7 -0.44 18.29 3.95
C ILE A 7 -1.44 17.87 2.87
N ALA A 8 -2.17 18.82 2.30
CA ALA A 8 -2.57 18.70 0.90
C ALA A 8 -1.37 19.02 -0.01
N PHE A 9 -0.21 18.40 0.26
CA PHE A 9 0.85 18.33 -0.74
C PHE A 9 0.26 17.55 -1.90
N GLU A 10 0.03 18.26 -3.01
CA GLU A 10 -0.43 17.68 -4.26
C GLU A 10 0.34 16.38 -4.52
N ILE A 11 -0.40 15.29 -4.74
CA ILE A 11 0.19 13.99 -5.04
C ILE A 11 0.76 14.06 -6.45
N THR A 12 2.01 14.50 -6.51
CA THR A 12 2.81 14.49 -7.72
C THR A 12 3.67 13.22 -7.75
N PRO A 13 4.03 12.71 -8.94
CA PRO A 13 4.91 11.56 -9.06
C PRO A 13 6.23 11.73 -8.29
N ASP A 14 6.84 12.92 -8.33
CA ASP A 14 8.08 13.20 -7.63
C ASP A 14 7.96 13.10 -6.10
N VAL A 15 6.83 13.56 -5.54
CA VAL A 15 6.56 13.46 -4.10
C VAL A 15 6.34 12.00 -3.71
N LEU A 16 5.58 11.23 -4.50
CA LEU A 16 5.37 9.80 -4.24
C LEU A 16 6.68 9.02 -4.25
N LEU A 17 7.50 9.21 -5.29
CA LEU A 17 8.77 8.50 -5.41
C LEU A 17 9.69 8.76 -4.21
N LYS A 18 9.77 10.01 -3.75
CA LYS A 18 10.54 10.38 -2.54
C LYS A 18 9.94 9.77 -1.28
N ALA A 19 8.62 9.83 -1.10
CA ALA A 19 7.97 9.26 0.07
C ALA A 19 8.17 7.74 0.16
N TYR A 20 7.93 7.00 -0.93
CA TYR A 20 8.13 5.55 -0.96
C TYR A 20 9.60 5.17 -0.71
N ALA A 21 10.57 5.95 -1.22
CA ALA A 21 11.98 5.73 -0.93
C ALA A 21 12.34 5.91 0.56
N CYS A 22 11.59 6.75 1.28
CA CYS A 22 11.70 6.93 2.72
C CYS A 22 10.83 5.96 3.54
N GLY A 23 10.11 5.03 2.89
CA GLY A 23 9.19 4.12 3.58
C GLY A 23 7.90 4.78 4.07
N ILE A 24 7.47 5.87 3.42
CA ILE A 24 6.25 6.61 3.72
C ILE A 24 5.26 6.45 2.54
N PHE A 25 3.97 6.30 2.82
CA PHE A 25 2.94 6.16 1.77
C PHE A 25 1.67 6.94 2.12
N PRO A 26 0.92 7.46 1.13
CA PRO A 26 -0.34 8.13 1.39
C PRO A 26 -1.46 7.10 1.59
N MET A 27 -2.28 7.30 2.62
CA MET A 27 -3.43 6.46 2.94
C MET A 27 -4.52 7.29 3.63
N ALA A 28 -5.78 7.06 3.27
CA ALA A 28 -6.94 7.62 3.96
C ALA A 28 -7.24 6.83 5.24
N GLU A 29 -7.87 7.45 6.23
CA GLU A 29 -8.24 6.75 7.48
C GLU A 29 -9.37 5.72 7.24
N SER A 30 -10.26 5.99 6.28
CA SER A 30 -11.32 5.07 5.87
C SER A 30 -11.63 5.18 4.37
N ALA A 31 -12.43 4.24 3.86
CA ALA A 31 -12.79 4.20 2.43
C ALA A 31 -13.58 5.43 1.96
N ASP A 32 -14.37 6.04 2.85
CA ASP A 32 -15.22 7.20 2.54
C ASP A 32 -14.60 8.53 2.98
N ASP A 33 -13.37 8.53 3.54
CA ASP A 33 -12.69 9.74 3.96
C ASP A 33 -12.10 10.46 2.74
N PRO A 34 -12.51 11.72 2.46
CA PRO A 34 -11.95 12.49 1.34
C PRO A 34 -10.50 12.95 1.59
N THR A 35 -9.94 12.68 2.76
CA THR A 35 -8.61 13.15 3.19
C THR A 35 -7.56 12.06 3.07
N LEU A 36 -6.34 12.44 2.65
CA LEU A 36 -5.18 11.55 2.61
C LEU A 36 -4.16 11.97 3.67
N PHE A 37 -3.55 10.97 4.31
CA PHE A 37 -2.51 11.14 5.31
C PHE A 37 -1.24 10.42 4.85
N TRP A 38 -0.07 10.97 5.15
CA TRP A 38 1.19 10.24 4.96
C TRP A 38 1.47 9.37 6.17
N VAL A 39 1.68 8.08 5.93
CA VAL A 39 1.83 7.07 6.97
C VAL A 39 3.26 6.54 6.99
N GLU A 40 3.89 6.63 8.15
CA GLU A 40 5.15 5.97 8.50
C GLU A 40 4.86 5.02 9.67
N PRO A 41 4.65 3.72 9.43
CA PRO A 41 4.27 2.80 10.49
C PRO A 41 5.48 2.39 11.34
N ASP A 42 5.34 2.41 12.66
CA ASP A 42 6.35 1.88 13.60
C ASP A 42 6.67 0.40 13.31
N TRP A 43 5.65 -0.36 12.93
CA TRP A 43 5.77 -1.77 12.53
C TRP A 43 5.27 -1.97 11.11
N ARG A 44 6.18 -2.34 10.21
CA ARG A 44 5.86 -2.55 8.80
C ARG A 44 5.53 -4.01 8.52
N GLY A 45 4.31 -4.25 8.03
CA GLY A 45 3.94 -5.54 7.47
C GLY A 45 4.71 -5.81 6.17
N VAL A 46 5.56 -6.82 6.16
CA VAL A 46 6.30 -7.27 4.98
C VAL A 46 5.85 -8.70 4.65
N LEU A 47 5.60 -8.98 3.37
CA LEU A 47 5.29 -10.31 2.87
C LEU A 47 6.54 -10.87 2.16
N PRO A 48 7.28 -11.80 2.78
CA PRO A 48 8.39 -12.49 2.10
C PRO A 48 7.84 -13.32 0.95
N LEU A 49 8.32 -13.07 -0.27
CA LEU A 49 7.79 -13.73 -1.47
C LEU A 49 8.34 -15.15 -1.64
N GLU A 50 9.55 -15.37 -1.16
CA GLU A 50 10.26 -16.65 -1.19
C GLU A 50 9.59 -17.70 -0.30
N ASP A 51 9.00 -17.26 0.81
CA ASP A 51 8.36 -18.12 1.81
C ASP A 51 6.82 -17.98 1.82
N PHE A 52 6.24 -17.45 0.74
CA PHE A 52 4.80 -17.27 0.65
C PHE A 52 4.05 -18.60 0.82
N HIS A 53 3.23 -18.69 1.88
CA HIS A 53 2.39 -19.86 2.10
C HIS A 53 1.16 -19.83 1.17
N CYS A 54 1.15 -20.71 0.17
CA CYS A 54 -0.02 -20.93 -0.69
C CYS A 54 -0.80 -22.19 -0.23
N PRO A 55 -1.98 -22.07 0.40
CA PRO A 55 -2.75 -23.23 0.83
C PRO A 55 -3.12 -24.14 -0.34
N ARG A 56 -3.12 -25.46 -0.12
CA ARG A 56 -3.37 -26.47 -1.18
C ARG A 56 -4.64 -26.21 -2.00
N ARG A 57 -5.71 -25.72 -1.37
CA ARG A 57 -6.98 -25.39 -2.06
C ARG A 57 -6.83 -24.17 -2.97
N LEU A 58 -6.13 -23.12 -2.51
CA LEU A 58 -5.83 -21.94 -3.33
C LEU A 58 -4.95 -22.33 -4.52
N ALA A 59 -3.89 -23.11 -4.27
CA ALA A 59 -3.02 -23.60 -5.33
C ALA A 59 -3.77 -24.46 -6.36
N ARG A 60 -4.83 -25.19 -5.96
CA ARG A 60 -5.69 -25.90 -6.91
C ARG A 60 -6.53 -24.94 -7.73
N THR A 61 -7.14 -23.94 -7.11
CA THR A 61 -7.94 -22.91 -7.80
C THR A 61 -7.12 -22.12 -8.81
N VAL A 62 -5.92 -21.67 -8.44
CA VAL A 62 -5.02 -20.93 -9.36
C VAL A 62 -4.65 -21.78 -10.57
N ARG A 63 -4.35 -23.07 -10.37
CA ARG A 63 -4.01 -24.01 -11.46
C ARG A 63 -5.17 -24.33 -12.40
N GLN A 64 -6.42 -23.95 -12.09
CA GLN A 64 -7.54 -24.10 -13.01
C GLN A 64 -7.49 -23.07 -14.14
N ASP A 65 -6.64 -22.04 -14.03
CA ASP A 65 -6.40 -21.05 -15.08
C ASP A 65 -7.69 -20.35 -15.56
N VAL A 66 -8.60 -20.09 -14.62
CA VAL A 66 -9.91 -19.46 -14.89
C VAL A 66 -9.92 -17.95 -14.68
N PHE A 67 -8.78 -17.37 -14.26
CA PHE A 67 -8.62 -15.94 -14.03
C PHE A 67 -7.53 -15.39 -14.93
N GLU A 68 -7.77 -14.22 -15.52
CA GLU A 68 -6.77 -13.48 -16.27
C GLU A 68 -6.08 -12.46 -15.35
N VAL A 69 -4.75 -12.45 -15.35
CA VAL A 69 -3.93 -11.45 -14.64
C VAL A 69 -3.37 -10.48 -15.67
N ARG A 70 -3.59 -9.17 -15.48
CA ARG A 70 -3.11 -8.08 -16.35
C ARG A 70 -2.36 -7.04 -15.53
#